data_AF-A0A6G3U9W9-F1
#
_entry.id   AF-A0A6G3U9W9-F1
#
_cell.length_a   1.000
_cell.length_b   1.000
_cell.length_c   1.000
_cell.angle_alpha   90.00
_cell.angle_beta   90.00
_cell.angle_gamma   90.00
#
_symmetry.space_group_name_H-M   'P 1'
#
loop_
_entity.id
_entity.type
_entity.pdbx_description
1 polymer ?
#
loop_
_entity_poly.entity_id
_entity_poly.type
_entity_poly.pdbx_seq_one_letter_code
_entity_poly.pdbx_strand_id
1 'polypeptide(L)'
;MPPPGPVPDSRYGDGSRPPQGKRRRVFLWVFLAVQILFLVWVIWGASTASGTPEACRGRTGDDLRLCNDASDVGTTIGVGLVIALWAAVDVILGFTYLVYRLASRRT
;
A
#
# COMPACT_ATOMS: atom_id res chain seq x y z
N MET A 1 33.39 -1.54 -66.27
CA MET A 1 32.45 -1.25 -65.16
C MET A 1 33.29 -0.86 -63.94
N PRO A 2 33.02 0.29 -63.30
CA PRO A 2 33.68 0.62 -62.04
C PRO A 2 33.22 -0.33 -60.91
N PRO A 3 34.04 -0.56 -59.87
CA PRO A 3 33.69 -1.42 -58.75
C PRO A 3 32.51 -0.83 -57.95
N PRO A 4 31.63 -1.68 -57.38
CA PRO A 4 30.59 -1.21 -56.48
C PRO A 4 31.23 -0.47 -55.30
N GLY A 5 30.81 0.78 -55.09
CA GLY A 5 31.29 1.60 -53.97
C GLY A 5 30.95 0.98 -52.60
N PRO A 6 31.62 1.40 -51.53
CA PRO A 6 31.38 0.88 -50.18
C PRO A 6 29.91 1.01 -49.79
N VAL A 7 29.29 -0.11 -49.39
CA VAL A 7 27.92 -0.14 -48.90
C VAL A 7 27.79 0.74 -47.65
N PRO A 8 26.71 1.54 -47.52
CA PRO A 8 26.50 2.37 -46.34
C PRO A 8 26.34 1.48 -45.11
N ASP A 9 27.20 1.71 -44.11
CA ASP A 9 27.20 1.09 -42.80
C ASP A 9 25.85 1.39 -42.13
N SER A 10 24.91 0.47 -42.35
CA SER A 10 23.55 0.57 -41.86
C SER A 10 23.57 0.16 -40.41
N ARG A 11 24.02 1.12 -39.59
CA ARG A 11 23.52 1.33 -38.24
C ARG A 11 23.41 0.01 -37.50
N TYR A 12 24.58 -0.48 -37.07
CA TYR A 12 24.73 -1.45 -35.99
C TYR A 12 23.75 -1.05 -34.89
N GLY A 13 22.55 -1.62 -34.97
CA GLY A 13 21.48 -1.36 -34.05
C GLY A 13 21.95 -1.99 -32.76
N ASP A 14 22.46 -1.15 -31.88
CA ASP A 14 22.78 -1.41 -30.48
C ASP A 14 21.90 -2.55 -29.95
N GLY A 15 22.46 -3.76 -29.98
CA GLY A 15 21.83 -5.00 -29.57
C GLY A 15 21.81 -5.16 -28.05
N SER A 16 21.64 -4.08 -27.28
CA SER A 16 21.94 -4.16 -25.85
C SER A 16 21.27 -3.09 -25.00
N ARG A 17 20.03 -2.72 -25.30
CA ARG A 17 19.14 -2.16 -24.27
C ARG A 17 17.98 -3.10 -24.02
N PRO A 18 18.11 -4.08 -23.08
CA PRO A 18 16.92 -4.76 -22.60
C PRO A 18 15.92 -3.69 -22.15
N PRO A 19 14.64 -3.76 -22.55
CA PRO A 19 13.61 -2.88 -22.01
C PRO A 19 13.39 -3.26 -20.53
N GLN A 20 14.26 -2.78 -19.63
CA GLN A 20 14.23 -3.08 -18.20
C GLN A 20 13.10 -2.31 -17.45
N GLY A 21 12.15 -1.72 -18.17
CA GLY A 21 11.20 -0.76 -17.57
C GLY A 21 9.87 -1.33 -17.05
N LYS A 22 9.58 -2.62 -17.21
CA LYS A 22 8.22 -3.15 -16.96
C LYS A 22 8.07 -4.00 -15.69
N ARG A 23 9.06 -4.82 -15.33
CA ARG A 23 8.92 -5.76 -14.19
C ARG A 23 8.79 -5.08 -12.83
N ARG A 24 9.42 -3.91 -12.63
CA ARG A 24 9.40 -3.19 -11.35
C ARG A 24 8.04 -2.57 -10.97
N ARG A 25 7.15 -2.35 -11.95
CA ARG A 25 5.82 -1.78 -11.70
C ARG A 25 4.83 -2.79 -11.15
N VAL A 26 4.98 -4.07 -11.48
CA VAL A 26 4.03 -5.12 -11.04
C VAL A 26 4.09 -5.30 -9.53
N PHE A 27 5.29 -5.32 -8.94
CA PHE A 27 5.44 -5.45 -7.48
C PHE A 27 4.86 -4.25 -6.71
N LEU A 28 5.04 -3.03 -7.25
CA LEU A 28 4.46 -1.81 -6.68
C LEU A 28 2.93 -1.84 -6.78
N TRP A 29 2.37 -2.34 -7.88
CA TRP A 29 0.92 -2.51 -8.05
C TRP A 29 0.33 -3.56 -7.11
N VAL A 30 1.02 -4.68 -6.86
CA VAL A 30 0.57 -5.68 -5.88
C VAL A 30 0.56 -5.11 -4.47
N PHE A 31 1.62 -4.41 -4.07
CA PHE A 31 1.67 -3.70 -2.78
C PHE A 31 0.55 -2.66 -2.67
N LEU A 32 0.34 -1.87 -3.72
CA LEU A 32 -0.73 -0.87 -3.75
C LEU A 32 -2.13 -1.52 -3.68
N ALA A 33 -2.33 -2.67 -4.32
CA ALA A 33 -3.58 -3.41 -4.24
C ALA A 33 -3.83 -3.94 -2.82
N VAL A 34 -2.80 -4.47 -2.16
CA VAL A 34 -2.89 -4.89 -0.74
C VAL A 34 -3.16 -3.70 0.16
N GLN A 35 -2.54 -2.54 -0.09
CA GLN A 35 -2.82 -1.30 0.64
C GLN A 35 -4.26 -0.85 0.51
N ILE A 36 -4.77 -0.79 -0.72
CA ILE A 36 -6.16 -0.41 -0.98
C ILE A 36 -7.11 -1.40 -0.32
N LEU A 37 -6.79 -2.71 -0.36
CA LEU A 37 -7.60 -3.74 0.30
C LEU A 37 -7.67 -3.53 1.82
N PHE A 38 -6.53 -3.33 2.47
CA PHE A 38 -6.46 -3.06 3.91
C PHE A 38 -7.16 -1.75 4.28
N LEU A 39 -6.98 -0.69 3.49
CA LEU A 39 -7.65 0.58 3.68
C LEU A 39 -9.18 0.43 3.62
N VAL A 40 -9.69 -0.25 2.59
CA VAL A 40 -11.13 -0.52 2.45
C VAL A 40 -11.65 -1.35 3.61
N TRP A 41 -10.88 -2.36 4.05
CA TRP A 41 -11.24 -3.20 5.18
C TRP A 41 -11.33 -2.43 6.50
N VAL A 42 -10.41 -1.50 6.76
CA VAL A 42 -10.44 -0.63 7.94
C VAL A 42 -11.62 0.35 7.89
N ILE A 43 -11.91 0.95 6.73
CA ILE A 43 -13.07 1.84 6.55
C ILE A 43 -14.37 1.07 6.82
N TRP A 44 -14.48 -0.16 6.32
CA TRP A 44 -15.62 -1.04 6.60
C TRP A 44 -15.69 -1.43 8.08
N GLY A 45 -14.57 -1.86 8.67
CA GLY A 45 -14.50 -2.25 10.09
C GLY A 45 -14.86 -1.11 11.04
N ALA A 46 -14.44 0.12 10.72
CA ALA A 46 -14.82 1.32 11.45
C ALA A 46 -16.32 1.63 11.32
N SER A 47 -16.91 1.42 10.13
CA SER A 47 -18.34 1.64 9.92
C SER A 47 -19.25 0.64 10.65
N THR A 48 -18.76 -0.57 10.97
CA THR A 48 -19.50 -1.54 11.79
C THR A 48 -19.54 -1.20 13.29
N ALA A 49 -18.74 -0.23 13.73
CA ALA A 49 -18.64 0.08 15.15
C ALA A 49 -19.57 1.23 15.60
N SER A 50 -20.26 1.91 14.68
CA SER A 50 -21.14 3.05 14.99
C SER A 50 -22.56 2.64 15.44
N GLY A 51 -22.74 1.45 15.99
CA GLY A 51 -24.03 0.95 16.49
C GLY A 51 -24.03 0.86 18.01
N THR A 52 -25.16 1.18 18.65
CA THR A 52 -25.34 0.91 20.09
C THR A 52 -24.99 -0.54 20.38
N PRO A 53 -24.00 -0.81 21.25
CA PRO A 53 -23.53 -2.16 21.50
C PRO A 53 -24.68 -3.01 22.04
N GLU A 54 -24.86 -4.21 21.48
CA GLU A 54 -25.84 -5.18 21.98
C GLU A 54 -25.60 -5.49 23.48
N ALA A 55 -24.36 -5.31 23.94
CA ALA A 55 -23.93 -5.45 25.34
C ALA A 55 -24.48 -4.36 26.28
N CYS A 56 -24.89 -3.20 25.75
CA CYS A 56 -25.49 -2.10 26.53
C CYS A 56 -27.03 -2.14 26.53
N ARG A 57 -27.63 -3.10 25.82
CA ARG A 57 -29.09 -3.22 25.66
C ARG A 57 -29.74 -3.57 27.00
N GLY A 58 -30.58 -2.67 27.51
CA GLY A 58 -31.31 -2.85 28.79
C GLY A 58 -30.64 -2.24 30.03
N ARG A 59 -29.47 -1.58 29.90
CA ARG A 59 -28.89 -0.74 30.96
C ARG A 59 -29.59 0.63 30.99
N THR A 60 -29.72 1.26 32.16
CA THR A 60 -30.29 2.61 32.31
C THR A 60 -29.41 3.48 33.20
N GLY A 61 -29.54 4.80 33.10
CA GLY A 61 -28.80 5.74 33.94
C GLY A 61 -27.29 5.77 33.66
N ASP A 62 -26.49 5.88 34.72
CA ASP A 62 -25.03 6.02 34.64
C ASP A 62 -24.34 4.79 34.04
N ASP A 63 -24.91 3.59 34.23
CA ASP A 63 -24.38 2.35 33.63
C ASP A 63 -24.49 2.34 32.10
N LEU A 64 -25.54 2.96 31.54
CA LEU A 64 -25.69 3.09 30.10
C LEU A 64 -24.63 4.04 29.53
N ARG A 65 -24.36 5.16 30.22
CA ARG A 65 -23.30 6.10 29.84
C ARG A 65 -21.93 5.44 29.86
N LEU A 66 -21.57 4.78 30.95
CA LEU A 66 -20.28 4.09 31.07
C LEU A 66 -20.11 2.99 30.00
N CYS A 67 -21.17 2.24 29.69
CA CYS A 67 -21.13 1.19 28.68
C CYS A 67 -20.94 1.75 27.26
N ASN A 68 -21.62 2.85 26.95
CA ASN A 68 -21.50 3.53 25.66
C ASN A 68 -20.13 4.18 25.51
N ASP A 69 -19.66 4.90 26.54
CA ASP A 69 -18.34 5.54 26.57
C ASP A 69 -17.22 4.49 26.44
N ALA A 70 -17.33 3.36 27.14
CA ALA A 70 -16.35 2.27 27.04
C ALA A 70 -16.32 1.62 25.65
N SER A 71 -17.46 1.47 24.97
CA SER A 71 -17.50 0.91 23.61
C SER A 71 -16.96 1.87 22.56
N ASP A 72 -17.27 3.17 22.66
CA ASP A 72 -16.74 4.20 21.76
C ASP A 72 -15.21 4.30 21.89
N VAL A 73 -14.72 4.33 23.13
CA VAL A 73 -13.28 4.33 23.42
C VAL A 73 -12.63 3.03 22.96
N GLY A 74 -13.23 1.88 23.23
CA GLY A 74 -12.71 0.57 22.82
C GLY A 74 -12.59 0.43 21.29
N THR A 75 -13.58 0.92 20.55
CA THR A 75 -13.56 0.99 19.09
C THR A 75 -12.45 1.89 18.58
N THR A 76 -12.35 3.10 19.13
CA THR A 76 -11.37 4.09 18.70
C THR A 76 -9.94 3.60 18.93
N ILE A 77 -9.69 2.96 20.08
CA ILE A 77 -8.40 2.34 20.41
C ILE A 77 -8.12 1.16 19.48
N GLY A 78 -9.11 0.28 19.25
CA GLY A 78 -8.96 -0.87 18.36
C GLY A 78 -8.59 -0.46 16.95
N VAL A 79 -9.33 0.49 16.37
CA VAL A 79 -9.06 1.03 15.03
C VAL A 79 -7.69 1.75 15.00
N GLY A 80 -7.39 2.55 16.02
CA GLY A 80 -6.12 3.26 16.13
C GLY A 80 -4.90 2.33 16.15
N LEU A 81 -4.96 1.22 16.89
CA LEU A 81 -3.88 0.23 16.95
C LEU A 81 -3.67 -0.49 15.61
N VAL A 82 -4.75 -0.86 14.93
CA VAL A 82 -4.68 -1.48 13.60
C VAL A 82 -4.02 -0.53 12.60
N ILE A 83 -4.44 0.74 12.58
CA ILE A 83 -3.87 1.76 11.69
C ILE A 83 -2.39 2.01 12.02
N ALA A 84 -2.04 2.13 13.30
CA ALA A 84 -0.66 2.37 13.72
C ALA A 84 0.29 1.22 13.34
N LEU A 85 -0.13 -0.02 13.57
CA LEU A 85 0.63 -1.20 13.18
C LEU A 85 0.78 -1.29 11.67
N TRP A 86 -0.30 -1.03 10.93
CA TRP A 86 -0.30 -1.01 9.47
C TRP A 86 0.64 0.05 8.90
N ALA A 87 0.54 1.29 9.40
CA ALA A 87 1.43 2.39 9.02
C ALA A 87 2.91 2.07 9.28
N ALA A 88 3.24 1.38 10.38
CA ALA A 88 4.61 0.97 10.66
C ALA A 88 5.15 -0.01 9.60
N VAL A 89 4.33 -0.99 9.18
CA VAL A 89 4.67 -1.94 8.10
C VAL A 89 4.89 -1.19 6.78
N ASP A 90 4.00 -0.26 6.44
CA ASP A 90 4.11 0.59 5.25
C ASP A 90 5.38 1.43 5.21
N VAL A 91 5.74 2.02 6.35
CA VAL A 91 6.96 2.83 6.47
C VAL A 91 8.20 1.96 6.21
N ILE A 92 8.25 0.75 6.77
CA ILE A 92 9.38 -0.18 6.57
C ILE A 92 9.49 -0.59 5.09
N LEU A 93 8.37 -0.95 4.46
CA LEU A 93 8.30 -1.32 3.05
C LEU A 93 8.66 -0.15 2.13
N GLY A 94 8.11 1.03 2.39
CA GLY A 94 8.40 2.27 1.66
C GLY A 94 9.86 2.67 1.76
N PHE A 95 10.46 2.61 2.96
CA PHE A 95 11.85 2.98 3.19
C PHE A 95 12.82 1.99 2.54
N THR A 96 12.58 0.68 2.71
CA THR A 96 13.40 -0.37 2.07
C THR A 96 13.33 -0.26 0.54
N TYR A 97 12.14 0.02 -0.01
CA TYR A 97 11.97 0.27 -1.44
C TYR A 97 12.67 1.55 -1.90
N LEU A 98 12.60 2.64 -1.14
CA LEU A 98 13.27 3.89 -1.47
C LEU A 98 14.78 3.68 -1.60
N VAL A 99 15.38 2.95 -0.64
CA VAL A 99 16.79 2.55 -0.68
C VAL A 99 17.09 1.70 -1.93
N TYR A 100 16.29 0.65 -2.18
CA TYR A 100 16.46 -0.20 -3.37
C TYR A 100 16.27 0.56 -4.69
N ARG A 101 15.38 1.56 -4.72
CA ARG A 101 15.11 2.43 -5.87
C ARG A 101 16.26 3.39 -6.13
N LEU A 102 16.84 3.97 -5.08
CA LEU A 102 18.02 4.84 -5.18
C LEU A 102 19.25 4.05 -5.63
N ALA A 103 19.47 2.86 -5.07
CA ALA A 103 20.58 1.98 -5.46
C ALA A 103 20.50 1.59 -6.94
N SER A 104 19.33 1.18 -7.40
CA SER A 104 19.11 0.81 -8.81
C SER A 104 19.05 2.00 -9.78
N ARG A 105 19.06 3.25 -9.32
CA ARG A 105 19.19 4.43 -10.19
C ARG A 105 20.64 4.78 -10.49
N ARG A 106 21.61 4.21 -9.75
CA ARG A 106 23.05 4.48 -9.93
C ARG A 106 23.78 3.42 -10.77
N THR A 107 23.17 2.25 -10.97
CA THR A 107 23.59 1.22 -11.95
C THR A 107 22.82 1.37 -13.24
#